data_AF-A0A956ANS2-F1
#
_entry.id   AF-A0A956ANS2-F1
#
_cell.length_a   1.000
_cell.length_b   1.000
_cell.length_c   1.000
_cell.angle_alpha   90.00
_cell.angle_beta   90.00
_cell.angle_gamma   90.00
#
_symmetry.space_group_name_H-M   'P 1'
#
loop_
_entity.id
_entity.type
_entity.pdbx_description
1 polymer ?
#
loop_
_entity_poly.entity_id
_entity_poly.type
_entity_poly.pdbx_seq_one_letter_code
_entity_poly.pdbx_strand_id
1 'polypeptide(L)'
;MHSDHYDYIIVGSGFGGSVSALRLSEKGYRVLVLEKGLRFGRKDFPANNTDFKRWYWRPQMGAKGIFQMSFFDHVTVVHGVGVGGGSLVYACTHPKPKDDFFQAPSWKHLADWKAELDPHYETAIKMLGAEENPCDEIGDQIVREIAADLGREDHYEKTRVAIYFGEPGKEVPDPYFGGKGPSRVGCTQCGACMTGCRVGAKNTLDMNYLYLAEGLGCVVRPETEVLAVREGDSGGYVVETKCSTEDRDYLRFEADNVIFAGGVLGTIPLLLAMQEDPKGLPRLSPRLGDFVRTNSESIIGVCAEDDAVDYSKGIAISSIVHTDDHSHFEIVRYGKGSNFFQPYFL
;
A
#
# COMPACT_ATOMS: atom_id res chain seq x y z
N MET A 1 8.67 -9.94 33.69
CA MET A 1 8.18 -8.64 33.19
C MET A 1 8.86 -8.41 31.86
N HIS A 2 8.18 -8.65 30.73
CA HIS A 2 8.70 -8.16 29.45
C HIS A 2 8.66 -6.64 29.52
N SER A 3 9.77 -5.96 29.26
CA SER A 3 9.74 -4.50 29.25
C SER A 3 8.88 -4.05 28.07
N ASP A 4 7.86 -3.23 28.33
CA ASP A 4 7.02 -2.57 27.31
C ASP A 4 7.79 -1.45 26.55
N HIS A 5 9.12 -1.46 26.64
CA HIS A 5 10.06 -0.54 26.00
C HIS A 5 10.65 -1.09 24.70
N TYR A 6 10.69 -0.24 23.68
CA TYR A 6 11.27 -0.50 22.35
C TYR A 6 12.23 0.62 21.94
N ASP A 7 13.24 0.32 21.12
CA ASP A 7 14.11 1.37 20.59
C ASP A 7 13.33 2.22 19.56
N TYR A 8 12.44 1.57 18.80
CA TYR A 8 11.58 2.19 17.80
C TYR A 8 10.16 1.61 17.84
N ILE A 9 9.16 2.49 17.90
CA ILE A 9 7.78 2.18 17.55
C ILE A 9 7.44 2.79 16.19
N ILE A 10 6.83 1.99 15.32
CA ILE A 10 6.39 2.40 13.99
C ILE A 10 4.86 2.34 13.96
N VAL A 11 4.23 3.49 13.68
CA VAL A 11 2.78 3.61 13.59
C VAL A 11 2.34 3.35 12.15
N GLY A 12 1.79 2.18 11.87
CA GLY A 12 1.34 1.77 10.54
C GLY A 12 2.34 0.86 9.82
N SER A 13 1.81 -0.15 9.11
CA SER A 13 2.60 -1.22 8.47
C SER A 13 2.67 -1.12 6.94
N GLY A 14 2.37 0.05 6.37
CA GLY A 14 2.47 0.31 4.92
C GLY A 14 3.91 0.42 4.40
N PHE A 15 4.10 0.98 3.20
CA PHE A 15 5.42 1.04 2.53
C PHE A 15 6.49 1.70 3.40
N GLY A 16 6.25 2.90 3.94
CA GLY A 16 7.21 3.58 4.81
C GLY A 16 7.51 2.82 6.11
N GLY A 17 6.47 2.23 6.72
CA GLY A 17 6.60 1.52 7.99
C GLY A 17 7.33 0.20 7.86
N SER A 18 7.00 -0.60 6.85
CA SER A 18 7.64 -1.89 6.58
C SER A 18 9.12 -1.76 6.18
N VAL A 19 9.46 -0.78 5.34
CA VAL A 19 10.87 -0.48 5.01
C VAL A 19 11.63 -0.11 6.28
N SER A 20 11.09 0.82 7.08
CA SER A 20 11.72 1.24 8.33
C SER A 20 11.91 0.06 9.28
N ALA A 21 10.89 -0.79 9.44
CA ALA A 21 10.93 -1.96 10.30
C ALA A 21 12.08 -2.90 9.93
N LEU A 22 12.22 -3.23 8.64
CA LEU A 22 13.30 -4.09 8.18
C LEU A 22 14.67 -3.44 8.40
N ARG A 23 14.87 -2.18 7.99
CA ARG A 23 16.19 -1.53 8.08
C ARG A 23 16.65 -1.31 9.52
N LEU A 24 15.72 -1.08 10.45
CA LEU A 24 16.03 -0.98 11.87
C LEU A 24 16.33 -2.36 12.48
N SER A 25 15.56 -3.38 12.11
CA SER A 25 15.79 -4.75 12.60
C SER A 25 17.11 -5.34 12.09
N GLU A 26 17.50 -5.03 10.86
CA GLU A 26 18.83 -5.38 10.29
C GLU A 26 19.99 -4.78 11.10
N LYS A 27 19.77 -3.68 11.82
CA LYS A 27 20.74 -3.05 12.73
C LYS A 27 20.67 -3.59 14.17
N GLY A 28 19.74 -4.51 14.46
CA GLY A 28 19.59 -5.13 15.77
C GLY A 28 18.75 -4.34 16.77
N TYR A 29 18.01 -3.31 16.33
CA TYR A 29 17.10 -2.57 17.20
C TYR A 29 15.86 -3.40 17.57
N ARG A 30 15.31 -3.17 18.77
CA ARG A 30 14.00 -3.69 19.20
C ARG A 30 12.90 -2.84 18.57
N VAL A 31 12.21 -3.39 17.59
CA VAL A 31 11.20 -2.68 16.79
C VAL A 31 9.80 -3.24 17.05
N LEU A 32 8.83 -2.36 17.29
CA LEU A 32 7.40 -2.65 17.32
C LEU A 32 6.68 -1.90 16.21
N VAL A 33 5.94 -2.62 15.37
CA VAL A 33 5.02 -2.04 14.38
C VAL A 33 3.60 -2.18 14.90
N LEU A 34 2.87 -1.08 14.99
CA LEU A 34 1.48 -1.02 15.40
C LEU A 34 0.58 -0.84 14.18
N GLU A 35 -0.32 -1.79 13.92
CA GLU A 35 -1.21 -1.77 12.77
C GLU A 35 -2.67 -1.80 13.23
N LYS A 36 -3.49 -0.85 12.76
CA LYS A 36 -4.91 -0.80 13.13
C LYS A 36 -5.71 -1.93 12.49
N GLY A 37 -5.30 -2.44 11.33
CA GLY A 37 -6.00 -3.51 10.63
C GLY A 37 -5.64 -4.91 11.13
N LEU A 38 -6.32 -5.90 10.54
CA LEU A 38 -6.04 -7.32 10.78
C LEU A 38 -4.78 -7.78 10.01
N ARG A 39 -4.25 -8.93 10.41
CA ARG A 39 -3.37 -9.72 9.55
C ARG A 39 -4.22 -10.69 8.73
N PHE A 40 -4.01 -10.71 7.42
CA PHE A 40 -4.80 -11.52 6.50
C PHE A 40 -3.95 -12.65 5.90
N GLY A 41 -4.48 -13.85 5.91
CA GLY A 41 -4.01 -14.96 5.07
C GLY A 41 -4.80 -15.04 3.77
N ARG A 42 -4.31 -15.88 2.84
CA ARG A 42 -4.92 -16.08 1.50
C ARG A 42 -6.43 -16.41 1.56
N LYS A 43 -6.90 -17.07 2.62
CA LYS A 43 -8.31 -17.49 2.80
C LYS A 43 -9.22 -16.41 3.38
N ASP A 44 -8.63 -15.35 3.95
CA ASP A 44 -9.38 -14.27 4.61
C ASP A 44 -9.86 -13.23 3.60
N PHE A 45 -9.13 -13.06 2.50
CA PHE A 45 -9.50 -12.15 1.42
C PHE A 45 -10.85 -12.52 0.78
N PRO A 46 -11.69 -11.51 0.45
CA PRO A 46 -12.98 -11.71 -0.17
C PRO A 46 -12.83 -12.38 -1.55
N ALA A 47 -13.86 -13.09 -1.99
CA ALA A 47 -13.86 -13.64 -3.36
C ALA A 47 -13.92 -12.52 -4.42
N ASN A 48 -14.63 -11.43 -4.11
CA ASN A 48 -14.78 -10.22 -4.92
C ASN A 48 -15.19 -9.04 -4.02
N ASN A 49 -15.25 -7.82 -4.55
CA ASN A 49 -15.59 -6.62 -3.75
C ASN A 49 -17.07 -6.52 -3.31
N THR A 50 -17.95 -7.45 -3.71
CA THR A 50 -19.35 -7.46 -3.24
C THR A 50 -19.52 -8.18 -1.89
N ASP A 51 -18.54 -8.99 -1.47
CA ASP A 51 -18.43 -9.48 -0.09
C ASP A 51 -17.95 -8.36 0.85
N PHE A 52 -18.87 -7.44 1.12
CA PHE A 52 -18.59 -6.21 1.86
C PHE A 52 -17.96 -6.46 3.24
N LYS A 53 -18.35 -7.52 3.96
CA LYS A 53 -17.83 -7.81 5.31
C LYS A 53 -16.34 -8.17 5.30
N ARG A 54 -15.88 -8.87 4.26
CA ARG A 54 -14.47 -9.28 4.11
C ARG A 54 -13.66 -8.31 3.26
N TRP A 55 -14.31 -7.48 2.45
CA TRP A 55 -13.63 -6.50 1.60
C TRP A 55 -13.45 -5.15 2.29
N TYR A 56 -14.49 -4.62 2.94
CA TYR A 56 -14.52 -3.25 3.45
C TYR A 56 -14.13 -3.17 4.94
N TRP A 57 -13.38 -2.13 5.32
CA TRP A 57 -13.01 -1.84 6.70
C TRP A 57 -14.01 -0.88 7.34
N ARG A 58 -14.90 -1.43 8.16
CA ARG A 58 -15.84 -0.71 9.04
C ARG A 58 -16.14 -1.56 10.27
N PRO A 59 -15.19 -1.70 11.21
CA PRO A 59 -15.28 -2.68 12.29
C PRO A 59 -16.51 -2.50 13.18
N GLN A 60 -17.01 -1.27 13.33
CA GLN A 60 -18.24 -0.97 14.09
C GLN A 60 -19.50 -1.61 13.48
N MET A 61 -19.45 -2.01 12.20
CA MET A 61 -20.50 -2.74 11.50
C MET A 61 -20.15 -4.22 11.25
N GLY A 62 -19.09 -4.72 11.88
CA GLY A 62 -18.61 -6.08 11.69
C GLY A 62 -17.92 -6.33 10.35
N ALA A 63 -17.64 -5.29 9.56
CA ALA A 63 -16.84 -5.40 8.34
C ALA A 63 -15.36 -5.13 8.68
N LYS A 64 -14.49 -6.11 8.49
CA LYS A 64 -13.07 -6.05 8.89
C LYS A 64 -12.17 -6.41 7.71
N GLY A 65 -12.49 -5.90 6.53
CA GLY A 65 -11.74 -6.14 5.31
C GLY A 65 -10.53 -5.24 5.12
N ILE A 66 -9.95 -5.29 3.92
CA ILE A 66 -8.68 -4.61 3.60
C ILE A 66 -8.84 -3.23 2.98
N PHE A 67 -10.05 -2.84 2.57
CA PHE A 67 -10.30 -1.64 1.78
C PHE A 67 -11.10 -0.62 2.58
N GLN A 68 -10.70 0.65 2.56
CA GLN A 68 -11.42 1.73 3.20
C GLN A 68 -11.53 2.94 2.25
N MET A 69 -12.67 3.62 2.29
CA MET A 69 -12.85 4.93 1.66
C MET A 69 -13.04 6.00 2.74
N SER A 70 -12.35 7.12 2.56
CA SER A 70 -12.53 8.34 3.34
C SER A 70 -13.11 9.42 2.44
N PHE A 71 -14.29 9.89 2.79
CA PHE A 71 -15.06 10.86 2.01
C PHE A 71 -14.80 12.28 2.55
N PHE A 72 -14.44 13.19 1.66
CA PHE A 72 -14.34 14.63 1.90
C PHE A 72 -15.23 15.36 0.88
N ASP A 73 -15.46 16.66 1.09
CA ASP A 73 -16.39 17.46 0.27
C ASP A 73 -16.10 17.41 -1.24
N HIS A 74 -14.83 17.27 -1.62
CA HIS A 74 -14.38 17.33 -3.02
C HIS A 74 -13.51 16.16 -3.47
N VAL A 75 -13.16 15.24 -2.56
CA VAL A 75 -12.29 14.11 -2.86
C VAL A 75 -12.69 12.90 -2.02
N THR A 76 -12.69 11.73 -2.65
CA THR A 76 -12.76 10.45 -1.94
C THR A 76 -11.40 9.80 -2.02
N VAL A 77 -10.82 9.46 -0.87
CA VAL A 77 -9.52 8.80 -0.80
C VAL A 77 -9.74 7.31 -0.51
N VAL A 78 -9.22 6.46 -1.39
CA VAL A 78 -9.22 5.00 -1.23
C VAL A 78 -7.90 4.55 -0.59
N HIS A 79 -7.96 3.66 0.40
CA HIS A 79 -6.75 3.21 1.09
C HIS A 79 -6.89 1.79 1.67
N GLY A 80 -5.74 1.17 1.90
CA GLY A 80 -5.65 -0.18 2.47
C GLY A 80 -5.52 -0.16 3.98
N VAL A 81 -6.15 -1.13 4.65
CA VAL A 81 -6.07 -1.35 6.10
C VAL A 81 -5.71 -2.80 6.38
N GLY A 82 -4.72 -3.03 7.25
CA GLY A 82 -4.21 -4.37 7.53
C GLY A 82 -2.69 -4.42 7.56
N VAL A 83 -2.15 -5.54 8.03
CA VAL A 83 -0.70 -5.76 8.03
C VAL A 83 -0.19 -5.75 6.58
N GLY A 84 0.57 -4.71 6.23
CA GLY A 84 1.01 -4.40 4.86
C GLY A 84 0.29 -3.22 4.19
N GLY A 85 -0.72 -2.63 4.84
CA GLY A 85 -1.42 -1.41 4.44
C GLY A 85 -1.91 -1.42 2.98
N GLY A 86 -1.62 -0.33 2.26
CA GLY A 86 -2.01 -0.16 0.85
C GLY A 86 -1.53 -1.26 -0.09
N SER A 87 -0.45 -1.98 0.24
CA SER A 87 0.04 -3.08 -0.61
C SER A 87 -0.98 -4.22 -0.73
N LEU A 88 -1.90 -4.38 0.22
CA LEU A 88 -2.95 -5.39 0.15
C LEU A 88 -3.95 -5.08 -0.97
N VAL A 89 -4.23 -3.81 -1.25
CA VAL A 89 -5.31 -3.34 -2.16
C VAL A 89 -4.83 -2.66 -3.44
N TYR A 90 -3.57 -2.21 -3.53
CA TYR A 90 -3.08 -1.52 -4.73
C TYR A 90 -2.92 -2.45 -5.95
N ALA A 91 -2.71 -1.88 -7.13
CA ALA A 91 -2.58 -2.60 -8.39
C ALA A 91 -1.17 -3.13 -8.72
N CYS A 92 -0.19 -2.94 -7.82
CA CYS A 92 1.20 -3.41 -7.96
C CYS A 92 2.12 -2.61 -8.87
N THR A 93 1.69 -1.47 -9.44
CA THR A 93 2.51 -0.70 -10.39
C THR A 93 3.65 0.05 -9.71
N HIS A 94 4.82 0.05 -10.36
CA HIS A 94 6.04 0.70 -9.86
C HIS A 94 6.72 1.57 -10.94
N PRO A 95 6.06 2.66 -11.40
CA PRO A 95 6.69 3.62 -12.29
C PRO A 95 7.80 4.38 -11.56
N LYS A 96 8.87 4.73 -12.29
CA LYS A 96 9.89 5.66 -11.81
C LYS A 96 9.51 7.07 -12.25
N PRO A 97 9.58 8.09 -11.36
CA PRO A 97 9.29 9.45 -11.75
C PRO A 97 10.17 9.95 -12.90
N LYS A 98 9.61 10.79 -13.77
CA LYS A 98 10.35 11.52 -14.81
C LYS A 98 11.17 12.69 -14.22
N ASP A 99 12.05 13.28 -15.01
CA ASP A 99 13.00 14.31 -14.55
C ASP A 99 12.36 15.55 -13.93
N ASP A 100 11.16 15.93 -14.39
CA ASP A 100 10.40 17.06 -13.83
C ASP A 100 10.10 16.91 -12.34
N PHE A 101 9.92 15.68 -11.85
CA PHE A 101 9.73 15.41 -10.42
C PHE A 101 10.98 15.81 -9.62
N PHE A 102 12.16 15.34 -10.06
CA PHE A 102 13.43 15.63 -9.38
C PHE A 102 13.83 17.10 -9.50
N GLN A 103 13.44 17.76 -10.60
CA GLN A 103 13.71 19.17 -10.88
C GLN A 103 12.61 20.13 -10.38
N ALA A 104 11.63 19.64 -9.62
CA ALA A 104 10.55 20.48 -9.12
C ALA A 104 11.10 21.63 -8.25
N PRO A 105 10.68 22.90 -8.48
CA PRO A 105 11.22 24.06 -7.76
C PRO A 105 11.09 23.98 -6.23
N SER A 106 10.07 23.26 -5.75
CA SER A 106 9.78 23.10 -4.33
C SER A 106 10.88 22.40 -3.53
N TRP A 107 11.75 21.63 -4.17
CA TRP A 107 12.76 20.85 -3.44
C TRP A 107 14.11 20.66 -4.16
N LYS A 108 14.23 20.90 -5.46
CA LYS A 108 15.50 20.69 -6.21
C LYS A 108 16.72 21.46 -5.66
N HIS A 109 16.49 22.50 -4.86
CA HIS A 109 17.54 23.33 -4.27
C HIS A 109 18.16 22.70 -3.01
N LEU A 110 17.58 21.61 -2.50
CA LEU A 110 18.04 20.93 -1.29
C LEU A 110 19.12 19.88 -1.57
N ALA A 111 19.03 19.17 -2.69
CA ALA A 111 19.97 18.13 -3.11
C ALA A 111 19.79 17.77 -4.60
N ASP A 112 20.76 17.04 -5.16
CA ASP A 112 20.59 16.35 -6.44
C ASP A 112 19.77 15.06 -6.22
N TRP A 113 18.45 15.23 -6.14
CA TRP A 113 17.53 14.15 -5.78
C TRP A 113 17.54 12.97 -6.73
N LYS A 114 17.81 13.20 -8.03
CA LYS A 114 17.86 12.09 -8.99
C LYS A 114 19.03 11.19 -8.65
N ALA A 115 20.23 11.76 -8.46
CA ALA A 115 21.41 11.01 -8.09
C ALA A 115 21.28 10.36 -6.69
N GLU A 116 20.72 11.07 -5.72
CA GLU A 116 20.58 10.58 -4.35
C GLU A 116 19.58 9.43 -4.22
N LEU A 117 18.45 9.50 -4.94
CA LEU A 117 17.39 8.49 -4.84
C LEU A 117 17.55 7.32 -5.81
N ASP A 118 18.39 7.43 -6.85
CA ASP A 118 18.58 6.37 -7.85
C ASP A 118 18.88 4.99 -7.25
N PRO A 119 19.85 4.84 -6.32
CA PRO A 119 20.15 3.54 -5.71
C PRO A 119 19.00 3.01 -4.85
N HIS A 120 18.17 3.89 -4.31
CA HIS A 120 17.01 3.54 -3.51
C HIS A 120 15.86 3.03 -4.37
N TYR A 121 15.66 3.56 -5.59
CA TYR A 121 14.71 2.98 -6.55
C TYR A 121 15.10 1.55 -6.93
N GLU A 122 16.38 1.30 -7.23
CA GLU A 122 16.85 -0.07 -7.55
C GLU A 122 16.65 -1.03 -6.37
N THR A 123 16.93 -0.56 -5.16
CA THR A 123 16.67 -1.33 -3.94
C THR A 123 15.18 -1.64 -3.78
N ALA A 124 14.30 -0.65 -4.00
CA ALA A 124 12.86 -0.82 -3.88
C ALA A 124 12.32 -1.82 -4.91
N ILE A 125 12.71 -1.69 -6.18
CA ILE A 125 12.32 -2.62 -7.26
C ILE A 125 12.73 -4.05 -6.93
N LYS A 126 13.98 -4.25 -6.48
CA LYS A 126 14.46 -5.57 -6.07
C LYS A 126 13.69 -6.14 -4.88
N MET A 127 13.49 -5.35 -3.83
CA MET A 127 12.81 -5.80 -2.61
C MET A 127 11.32 -6.09 -2.84
N LEU A 128 10.67 -5.31 -3.70
CA LEU A 128 9.28 -5.54 -4.09
C LEU A 128 9.15 -6.67 -5.11
N GLY A 129 10.26 -7.16 -5.67
CA GLY A 129 10.24 -8.21 -6.69
C GLY A 129 9.51 -7.76 -7.94
N ALA A 130 9.67 -6.48 -8.31
CA ALA A 130 8.93 -5.87 -9.40
C ALA A 130 9.56 -6.20 -10.75
N GLU A 131 8.77 -6.82 -11.64
CA GLU A 131 9.18 -7.23 -12.99
C GLU A 131 8.20 -6.75 -14.05
N GLU A 132 8.61 -6.75 -15.31
CA GLU A 132 7.72 -6.38 -16.41
C GLU A 132 6.59 -7.40 -16.55
N ASN A 133 5.35 -6.90 -16.67
CA ASN A 133 4.16 -7.70 -16.82
C ASN A 133 4.10 -8.40 -18.20
N PRO A 134 4.07 -9.76 -18.26
CA PRO A 134 3.98 -10.50 -19.51
C PRO A 134 2.53 -10.73 -19.99
N CYS A 135 1.51 -10.37 -19.20
CA CYS A 135 0.11 -10.59 -19.58
C CYS A 135 -0.23 -9.83 -20.86
N ASP A 136 -0.93 -10.46 -21.80
CA ASP A 136 -1.43 -9.80 -23.00
C ASP A 136 -2.87 -10.25 -23.28
N GLU A 137 -3.81 -9.65 -22.54
CA GLU A 137 -5.22 -10.00 -22.59
C GLU A 137 -6.02 -9.01 -23.43
N ILE A 138 -7.32 -9.25 -23.62
CA ILE A 138 -8.19 -8.39 -24.45
C ILE A 138 -8.12 -6.91 -24.07
N GLY A 139 -7.99 -6.60 -22.78
CA GLY A 139 -7.83 -5.23 -22.31
C GLY A 139 -6.53 -4.58 -22.80
N ASP A 140 -5.43 -5.34 -22.89
CA ASP A 140 -4.16 -4.85 -23.42
C ASP A 140 -4.22 -4.63 -24.94
N GLN A 141 -4.97 -5.47 -25.66
CA GLN A 141 -5.22 -5.32 -27.09
C GLN A 141 -5.97 -4.02 -27.39
N ILE A 142 -7.06 -3.75 -26.66
CA ILE A 142 -7.85 -2.52 -26.79
C ILE A 142 -6.99 -1.28 -26.50
N VAL A 143 -6.15 -1.31 -25.47
CA VAL A 143 -5.26 -0.18 -25.16
C VAL A 143 -4.26 0.07 -26.30
N ARG A 144 -3.74 -0.98 -26.96
CA ARG A 144 -2.89 -0.82 -28.16
C ARG A 144 -3.64 -0.24 -29.34
N GLU A 145 -4.89 -0.64 -29.56
CA GLU A 145 -5.75 -0.08 -30.62
C GLU A 145 -6.00 1.41 -30.37
N ILE A 146 -6.33 1.79 -29.13
CA ILE A 146 -6.49 3.20 -28.74
C ILE A 146 -5.18 3.98 -28.95
N ALA A 147 -4.03 3.39 -28.61
CA ALA A 147 -2.73 4.03 -28.87
C ALA A 147 -2.52 4.29 -30.37
N ALA A 148 -2.91 3.34 -31.23
CA ALA A 148 -2.83 3.51 -32.68
C ALA A 148 -3.80 4.57 -33.22
N ASP A 149 -5.04 4.61 -32.72
CA ASP A 149 -6.01 5.65 -33.08
C ASP A 149 -5.53 7.06 -32.70
N LEU A 150 -4.74 7.16 -31.62
CA LEU A 150 -4.10 8.41 -31.19
C LEU A 150 -2.81 8.73 -31.95
N GLY A 151 -2.29 7.80 -32.76
CA GLY A 151 -0.98 7.91 -33.42
C GLY A 151 0.19 7.93 -32.44
N ARG A 152 0.09 7.15 -31.35
CA ARG A 152 1.02 7.09 -30.22
C ARG A 152 1.40 5.66 -29.84
N GLU A 153 1.54 4.77 -30.81
CA GLU A 153 1.87 3.35 -30.57
C GLU A 153 3.20 3.17 -29.82
N ASP A 154 4.15 4.06 -30.03
CA ASP A 154 5.46 4.10 -29.37
C ASP A 154 5.42 4.57 -27.91
N HIS A 155 4.26 5.07 -27.45
CA HIS A 155 3.99 5.47 -26.07
C HIS A 155 3.18 4.42 -25.28
N TYR A 156 2.86 3.28 -25.89
CA TYR A 156 2.31 2.13 -25.20
C TYR A 156 3.41 1.36 -24.46
N GLU A 157 3.18 1.05 -23.19
CA GLU A 157 4.11 0.26 -22.38
C GLU A 157 3.41 -0.76 -21.48
N LYS A 158 4.13 -1.85 -21.18
CA LYS A 158 3.73 -2.82 -20.16
C LYS A 158 4.12 -2.30 -18.79
N THR A 159 3.27 -2.55 -17.80
CA THR A 159 3.55 -2.13 -16.43
C THR A 159 4.65 -2.98 -15.79
N ARG A 160 5.48 -2.34 -14.96
CA ARG A 160 6.36 -3.04 -14.03
C ARG A 160 5.63 -3.26 -12.71
N VAL A 161 5.49 -4.50 -12.29
CA VAL A 161 4.61 -4.88 -11.17
C VAL A 161 5.22 -5.86 -10.17
N ALA A 162 4.88 -5.70 -8.89
CA ALA A 162 5.27 -6.61 -7.80
C ALA A 162 4.37 -7.88 -7.74
N ILE A 163 4.39 -8.67 -8.81
CA ILE A 163 3.65 -9.93 -8.95
C ILE A 163 4.61 -11.02 -9.42
N TYR A 164 4.56 -12.18 -8.79
CA TYR A 164 5.27 -13.36 -9.26
C TYR A 164 4.47 -14.04 -10.37
N PHE A 165 4.97 -14.03 -11.61
CA PHE A 165 4.27 -14.65 -12.73
C PHE A 165 4.42 -16.18 -12.77
N GLY A 166 5.66 -16.70 -12.79
CA GLY A 166 5.94 -18.14 -12.67
C GLY A 166 5.08 -19.07 -13.56
N GLU A 167 4.97 -20.34 -13.16
CA GLU A 167 3.97 -21.25 -13.73
C GLU A 167 2.62 -21.01 -13.03
N PRO A 168 1.52 -20.69 -13.75
CA PRO A 168 0.25 -20.31 -13.15
C PRO A 168 -0.28 -21.34 -12.14
N GLY A 169 -0.57 -20.89 -10.91
CA GLY A 169 -1.11 -21.74 -9.84
C GLY A 169 -0.10 -22.66 -9.16
N LYS A 170 1.15 -22.71 -9.63
CA LYS A 170 2.20 -23.51 -9.02
C LYS A 170 2.90 -22.77 -7.89
N GLU A 171 2.98 -23.41 -6.73
CA GLU A 171 3.75 -22.90 -5.60
C GLU A 171 5.23 -23.25 -5.76
N VAL A 172 6.09 -22.26 -5.49
CA VAL A 172 7.55 -22.40 -5.44
C VAL A 172 8.07 -21.84 -4.10
N PRO A 173 9.23 -22.33 -3.62
CA PRO A 173 9.97 -21.66 -2.55
C PRO A 173 10.30 -20.20 -2.91
N ASP A 174 10.69 -19.41 -1.91
CA ASP A 174 10.99 -17.98 -2.08
C ASP A 174 11.84 -17.67 -3.34
N PRO A 175 11.26 -16.98 -4.34
CA PRO A 175 11.95 -16.65 -5.57
C PRO A 175 12.75 -15.32 -5.47
N TYR A 176 12.64 -14.57 -4.38
CA TYR A 176 13.13 -13.19 -4.31
C TYR A 176 14.32 -13.00 -3.36
N PHE A 177 14.30 -13.65 -2.19
CA PHE A 177 15.22 -13.32 -1.09
C PHE A 177 16.20 -14.44 -0.77
N GLY A 178 16.54 -15.26 -1.76
CA GLY A 178 17.52 -16.34 -1.63
C GLY A 178 17.10 -17.42 -0.63
N GLY A 179 15.80 -17.69 -0.53
CA GLY A 179 15.23 -18.70 0.37
C GLY A 179 14.84 -18.18 1.75
N LYS A 180 15.04 -16.87 2.03
CA LYS A 180 14.70 -16.26 3.33
C LYS A 180 13.28 -15.73 3.40
N GLY A 181 12.61 -15.55 2.26
CA GLY A 181 11.21 -15.13 2.20
C GLY A 181 10.22 -16.29 2.27
N PRO A 182 8.91 -16.01 2.18
CA PRO A 182 7.87 -17.02 2.06
C PRO A 182 7.77 -17.57 0.63
N SER A 183 7.10 -18.70 0.45
CA SER A 183 6.74 -19.25 -0.87
C SER A 183 5.87 -18.30 -1.70
N ARG A 184 5.88 -18.46 -3.02
CA ARG A 184 5.01 -17.74 -3.96
C ARG A 184 4.28 -18.71 -4.87
N VAL A 185 3.12 -18.28 -5.36
CA VAL A 185 2.32 -19.03 -6.34
C VAL A 185 2.28 -18.25 -7.64
N GLY A 186 2.53 -18.89 -8.77
CA GLY A 186 2.48 -18.22 -10.07
C GLY A 186 1.11 -17.59 -10.33
N CYS A 187 1.10 -16.36 -10.85
CA CYS A 187 -0.10 -15.59 -11.14
C CYS A 187 -1.03 -16.33 -12.11
N THR A 188 -2.32 -16.38 -11.78
CA THR A 188 -3.37 -16.99 -12.62
C THR A 188 -4.14 -15.96 -13.45
N GLN A 189 -3.69 -14.69 -13.46
CA GLN A 189 -4.26 -13.61 -14.28
C GLN A 189 -5.77 -13.42 -14.04
N CYS A 190 -6.19 -13.45 -12.77
CA CYS A 190 -7.60 -13.42 -12.38
C CYS A 190 -8.18 -12.01 -12.14
N GLY A 191 -7.41 -10.94 -12.40
CA GLY A 191 -7.82 -9.54 -12.20
C GLY A 191 -8.02 -9.10 -10.75
N ALA A 192 -7.92 -10.01 -9.77
CA ALA A 192 -8.29 -9.76 -8.37
C ALA A 192 -7.18 -9.08 -7.53
N CYS A 193 -6.23 -8.37 -8.14
CA CYS A 193 -5.08 -7.81 -7.43
C CYS A 193 -5.49 -6.80 -6.36
N MET A 194 -6.58 -6.06 -6.58
CA MET A 194 -7.05 -4.99 -5.69
C MET A 194 -8.04 -5.43 -4.60
N THR A 195 -8.47 -6.69 -4.62
CA THR A 195 -9.34 -7.28 -3.59
C THR A 195 -8.58 -8.18 -2.61
N GLY A 196 -7.25 -8.17 -2.69
CA GLY A 196 -6.38 -9.08 -1.94
C GLY A 196 -6.09 -10.35 -2.74
N CYS A 197 -4.80 -10.68 -2.91
CA CYS A 197 -4.38 -11.79 -3.75
C CYS A 197 -4.56 -13.14 -3.04
N ARG A 198 -5.70 -13.81 -3.29
CA ARG A 198 -5.98 -15.16 -2.78
C ARG A 198 -5.07 -16.24 -3.34
N VAL A 199 -4.46 -16.00 -4.51
CA VAL A 199 -3.55 -16.93 -5.17
C VAL A 199 -2.22 -17.02 -4.43
N GLY A 200 -1.72 -15.89 -3.90
CA GLY A 200 -0.37 -15.80 -3.33
C GLY A 200 0.72 -15.36 -4.32
N ALA A 201 0.33 -14.75 -5.44
CA ALA A 201 1.24 -14.24 -6.46
C ALA A 201 1.75 -12.83 -6.17
N LYS A 202 0.92 -11.98 -5.55
CA LYS A 202 1.24 -10.58 -5.24
C LYS A 202 2.29 -10.51 -4.13
N ASN A 203 3.38 -9.79 -4.36
CA ASN A 203 4.47 -9.65 -3.39
C ASN A 203 4.19 -8.49 -2.41
N THR A 204 3.15 -8.65 -1.59
CA THR A 204 2.70 -7.66 -0.61
C THR A 204 3.69 -7.48 0.55
N LEU A 205 3.53 -6.40 1.32
CA LEU A 205 4.51 -6.00 2.34
C LEU A 205 4.63 -6.99 3.50
N ASP A 206 3.55 -7.69 3.83
CA ASP A 206 3.51 -8.82 4.77
C ASP A 206 4.27 -10.05 4.28
N MET A 207 4.53 -10.14 2.98
CA MET A 207 5.24 -11.24 2.34
C MET A 207 6.70 -10.89 1.97
N ASN A 208 7.12 -9.62 2.08
CA ASN A 208 8.49 -9.19 1.85
C ASN A 208 9.10 -8.48 3.08
N TYR A 209 9.10 -7.14 3.13
CA TYR A 209 9.73 -6.32 4.16
C TYR A 209 9.33 -6.73 5.58
N LEU A 210 8.03 -6.87 5.87
CA LEU A 210 7.57 -7.25 7.21
C LEU A 210 7.92 -8.71 7.53
N TYR A 211 7.80 -9.63 6.56
CA TYR A 211 8.20 -11.02 6.76
C TYR A 211 9.67 -11.13 7.18
N LEU A 212 10.55 -10.43 6.47
CA LEU A 212 11.98 -10.41 6.76
C LEU A 212 12.28 -9.70 8.09
N ALA A 213 11.56 -8.61 8.40
CA ALA A 213 11.72 -7.89 9.67
C ALA A 213 11.32 -8.77 10.87
N GLU A 214 10.19 -9.48 10.78
CA GLU A 214 9.74 -10.42 11.82
C GLU A 214 10.73 -11.58 11.98
N GLY A 215 11.34 -12.06 10.89
CA GLY A 215 12.43 -13.02 10.92
C GLY A 215 13.70 -12.54 11.66
N LEU A 216 13.85 -11.23 11.85
CA LEU A 216 14.92 -10.60 12.63
C LEU A 216 14.47 -10.17 14.04
N GLY A 217 13.25 -10.50 14.45
CA GLY A 217 12.73 -10.22 15.78
C GLY A 217 11.88 -8.94 15.90
N CYS A 218 11.58 -8.26 14.79
CA CYS A 218 10.56 -7.20 14.78
C CYS A 218 9.22 -7.79 15.24
N VAL A 219 8.49 -7.05 16.09
CA VAL A 219 7.14 -7.43 16.49
C VAL A 219 6.14 -6.61 15.69
N VAL A 220 5.21 -7.25 14.99
CA VAL A 220 4.07 -6.57 14.36
C VAL A 220 2.81 -6.90 15.13
N ARG A 221 2.16 -5.88 15.70
CA ARG A 221 0.95 -6.00 16.49
C ARG A 221 -0.26 -5.51 15.68
N PRO A 222 -1.06 -6.42 15.10
CA PRO A 222 -2.30 -6.04 14.41
C PRO A 222 -3.37 -5.57 15.39
N GLU A 223 -4.49 -5.09 14.84
CA GLU A 223 -5.67 -4.61 15.59
C GLU A 223 -5.36 -3.55 16.65
N THR A 224 -4.27 -2.79 16.48
CA THR A 224 -3.80 -1.80 17.45
C THR A 224 -3.81 -0.42 16.83
N GLU A 225 -4.83 0.37 17.17
CA GLU A 225 -4.94 1.77 16.74
C GLU A 225 -4.22 2.68 17.71
N VAL A 226 -3.29 3.49 17.20
CA VAL A 226 -2.60 4.52 18.00
C VAL A 226 -3.52 5.73 18.16
N LEU A 227 -3.74 6.13 19.41
CA LEU A 227 -4.58 7.24 19.80
C LEU A 227 -3.79 8.52 20.08
N ALA A 228 -2.60 8.36 20.67
CA ALA A 228 -1.75 9.48 21.04
C ALA A 228 -0.28 9.06 21.11
N VAL A 229 0.59 10.03 20.88
CA VAL A 229 2.04 9.93 21.13
C VAL A 229 2.42 11.13 21.99
N ARG A 230 3.05 10.86 23.13
CA ARG A 230 3.39 11.86 24.15
C ARG A 230 4.87 11.77 24.47
N GLU A 231 5.48 12.88 24.88
CA GLU A 231 6.85 12.85 25.41
C GLU A 231 6.87 12.11 26.74
N GLY A 232 7.85 11.22 26.92
CA GLY A 232 8.05 10.50 28.19
C GLY A 232 8.73 11.39 29.24
N ASP A 233 8.39 11.18 30.51
CA ASP A 233 8.96 11.95 31.63
C ASP A 233 10.49 11.81 31.75
N SER A 234 11.04 10.68 31.31
CA SER A 234 12.48 10.36 31.31
C SER A 234 13.14 10.54 29.94
N GLY A 235 12.47 11.19 28.99
CA GLY A 235 12.84 11.21 27.58
C GLY A 235 12.13 10.10 26.78
N GLY A 236 12.32 10.10 25.46
CA GLY A 236 11.59 9.21 24.56
C GLY A 236 10.10 9.57 24.46
N TYR A 237 9.29 8.57 24.16
CA TYR A 237 7.86 8.71 23.87
C TYR A 237 7.03 7.61 24.52
N VAL A 238 5.81 7.96 24.92
CA VAL A 238 4.74 7.04 25.30
C VAL A 238 3.71 7.00 24.18
N VAL A 239 3.41 5.80 23.68
CA VAL A 239 2.41 5.56 22.62
C VAL A 239 1.19 4.92 23.25
N GLU A 240 0.06 5.64 23.21
CA GLU A 240 -1.22 5.19 23.74
C GLU A 240 -2.04 4.55 22.63
N THR A 241 -2.60 3.37 22.88
CA THR A 241 -3.30 2.58 21.86
C THR A 241 -4.62 2.03 22.38
N LYS A 242 -5.47 1.58 21.46
CA LYS A 242 -6.62 0.72 21.76
C LYS A 242 -6.74 -0.41 20.74
N CYS A 243 -7.54 -1.43 21.05
CA CYS A 243 -8.00 -2.37 20.04
C CYS A 243 -8.88 -1.63 19.02
N SER A 244 -8.62 -1.84 17.73
CA SER A 244 -9.39 -1.20 16.64
C SER A 244 -10.68 -1.94 16.28
N THR A 245 -10.80 -3.20 16.69
CA THR A 245 -11.90 -4.08 16.32
C THR A 245 -12.87 -4.37 17.45
N GLU A 246 -12.53 -3.96 18.67
CA GLU A 246 -13.29 -4.08 19.91
C GLU A 246 -12.99 -2.87 20.81
N ASP A 247 -13.94 -2.42 21.62
CA ASP A 247 -13.71 -1.31 22.57
C ASP A 247 -13.05 -1.81 23.86
N ARG A 248 -11.80 -2.27 23.75
CA ARG A 248 -10.98 -2.79 24.85
C ARG A 248 -9.49 -2.63 24.57
N ASP A 249 -8.66 -3.20 25.45
CA ASP A 249 -7.20 -3.30 25.31
C ASP A 249 -6.53 -1.94 25.11
N TYR A 250 -6.83 -1.01 26.02
CA TYR A 250 -6.13 0.25 26.13
C TYR A 250 -4.73 -0.02 26.69
N LEU A 251 -3.74 0.09 25.82
CA LEU A 251 -2.35 -0.25 26.13
C LEU A 251 -1.46 0.98 25.96
N ARG A 252 -0.31 0.91 26.63
CA ARG A 252 0.75 1.89 26.53
C ARG A 252 2.07 1.18 26.24
N PHE A 253 2.83 1.75 25.34
CA PHE A 253 4.17 1.29 24.99
C PHE A 253 5.13 2.47 25.11
N GLU A 254 6.35 2.20 25.55
CA GLU A 254 7.41 3.19 25.66
C GLU A 254 8.40 2.98 24.52
N ALA A 255 8.91 4.07 23.96
CA ALA A 255 9.97 3.98 22.96
C ALA A 255 10.92 5.16 22.97
N ASP A 256 12.17 4.92 22.59
CA ASP A 256 13.15 5.99 22.40
C ASP A 256 12.79 6.85 21.18
N ASN A 257 12.24 6.22 20.13
CA ASN A 257 11.90 6.87 18.87
C ASN A 257 10.55 6.39 18.32
N VAL A 258 9.83 7.29 17.64
CA VAL A 258 8.57 6.97 16.96
C VAL A 258 8.63 7.36 15.48
N ILE A 259 8.25 6.44 14.60
CA ILE A 259 8.11 6.67 13.16
C ILE A 259 6.63 6.66 12.81
N PHE A 260 6.13 7.76 12.26
CA PHE A 260 4.75 7.86 11.77
C PHE A 260 4.67 7.37 10.33
N ALA A 261 3.99 6.25 10.12
CA ALA A 261 3.82 5.59 8.82
C ALA A 261 2.36 5.15 8.57
N GLY A 262 1.39 5.86 9.15
CA GLY A 262 -0.04 5.57 9.07
C GLY A 262 -0.70 6.02 7.76
N GLY A 263 0.12 6.36 6.75
CA GLY A 263 -0.33 7.07 5.55
C GLY A 263 -0.85 8.47 5.86
N VAL A 264 -1.23 9.22 4.81
CA VAL A 264 -1.75 10.59 4.97
C VAL A 264 -2.96 10.62 5.92
N LEU A 265 -3.88 9.66 5.76
CA LEU A 265 -5.13 9.62 6.52
C LEU A 265 -5.01 9.11 7.95
N GLY A 266 -3.93 8.41 8.31
CA GLY A 266 -3.66 8.01 9.69
C GLY A 266 -2.72 8.99 10.40
N THR A 267 -1.67 9.45 9.71
CA THR A 267 -0.63 10.27 10.31
C THR A 267 -1.05 11.72 10.49
N ILE A 268 -1.65 12.36 9.48
CA ILE A 268 -1.95 13.81 9.55
C ILE A 268 -2.98 14.13 10.64
N PRO A 269 -4.15 13.45 10.72
CA PRO A 269 -5.12 13.72 11.79
C PRO A 269 -4.57 13.46 13.19
N LEU A 270 -3.77 12.39 13.35
CA LEU A 270 -3.13 12.07 14.63
C LEU A 270 -2.18 13.19 15.06
N LEU A 271 -1.28 13.61 14.17
CA LEU A 271 -0.31 14.65 14.49
C LEU A 271 -0.97 16.01 14.75
N LEU A 272 -2.03 16.37 14.00
CA LEU A 272 -2.77 17.61 14.24
C LEU A 272 -3.45 17.59 15.62
N ALA A 273 -4.09 16.47 15.98
CA ALA A 273 -4.67 16.31 17.31
C ALA A 273 -3.59 16.39 18.41
N MET A 274 -2.39 15.84 18.17
CA MET A 274 -1.27 15.95 19.11
C MET A 274 -0.72 17.37 19.20
N GLN A 275 -0.74 18.14 18.10
CA GLN A 275 -0.31 19.54 18.10
C GLN A 275 -1.26 20.43 18.93
N GLU A 276 -2.56 20.14 18.92
CA GLU A 276 -3.56 20.87 19.70
C GLU A 276 -3.56 20.48 21.19
N ASP A 277 -3.20 19.25 21.53
CA ASP A 277 -3.12 18.77 22.91
C ASP A 277 -1.86 19.30 23.63
N PRO A 278 -1.99 20.09 24.73
CA PRO A 278 -0.84 20.56 25.50
C PRO A 278 0.04 19.44 26.07
N LYS A 279 -0.50 18.23 26.24
CA LYS A 279 0.22 17.03 26.69
C LYS A 279 0.63 16.10 25.55
N GLY A 280 0.35 16.48 24.30
CA GLY A 280 0.71 15.75 23.10
C GLY A 280 2.08 16.20 22.58
N LEU A 281 2.08 16.74 21.37
CA LEU A 281 3.26 17.26 20.67
C LEU A 281 3.03 18.73 20.24
N PRO A 282 2.80 19.67 21.19
CA PRO A 282 2.40 21.04 20.87
C PRO A 282 3.49 21.88 20.19
N ARG A 283 4.73 21.35 20.12
CA ARG A 283 5.86 22.01 19.45
C ARG A 283 6.02 21.61 17.98
N LEU A 284 5.10 20.80 17.44
CA LEU A 284 5.08 20.51 16.00
C LEU A 284 4.92 21.81 15.20
N SER A 285 5.58 21.86 14.05
CA SER A 285 5.59 23.03 13.18
C SER A 285 4.17 23.43 12.75
N PRO A 286 3.85 24.74 12.66
CA PRO A 286 2.58 25.21 12.08
C PRO A 286 2.42 24.85 10.59
N ARG A 287 3.45 24.29 9.95
CA ARG A 287 3.40 23.72 8.59
C ARG A 287 2.79 22.32 8.53
N LEU A 288 2.49 21.70 9.67
CA LEU A 288 1.86 20.38 9.70
C LEU A 288 0.51 20.42 8.99
N GLY A 289 0.29 19.50 8.04
CA GLY A 289 -0.94 19.46 7.24
C GLY A 289 -0.97 20.49 6.09
N ASP A 290 0.06 21.33 5.95
CA ASP A 290 0.22 22.23 4.80
C ASP A 290 0.54 21.41 3.53
N PHE A 291 0.01 21.84 2.38
CA PHE A 291 0.26 21.24 1.05
C PHE A 291 -0.06 19.73 0.88
N VAL A 292 -1.33 19.34 1.01
CA VAL A 292 -1.81 18.00 0.61
C VAL A 292 -2.02 17.91 -0.91
N ARG A 293 -1.57 16.81 -1.54
CA ARG A 293 -1.76 16.52 -2.97
C ARG A 293 -2.39 15.15 -3.17
N THR A 294 -3.18 15.00 -4.23
CA THR A 294 -3.96 13.79 -4.55
C THR A 294 -3.35 12.94 -5.68
N ASN A 295 -2.13 13.25 -6.11
CA ASN A 295 -1.54 12.69 -7.34
C ASN A 295 -2.31 13.02 -8.64
N SER A 296 -3.29 13.92 -8.59
CA SER A 296 -4.11 14.38 -9.73
C SER A 296 -4.80 13.26 -10.51
N GLU A 297 -5.12 12.15 -9.84
CA GLU A 297 -5.74 10.97 -10.46
C GLU A 297 -7.23 11.19 -10.72
N SER A 298 -7.71 10.67 -11.87
CA SER A 298 -9.14 10.62 -12.22
C SER A 298 -9.53 9.18 -12.55
N ILE A 299 -10.53 8.65 -11.86
CA ILE A 299 -11.04 7.28 -12.06
C ILE A 299 -12.31 7.36 -12.91
N ILE A 300 -12.27 6.75 -14.09
CA ILE A 300 -13.39 6.71 -15.02
C ILE A 300 -13.91 5.28 -15.09
N GLY A 301 -15.18 5.08 -14.73
CA GLY A 301 -15.83 3.79 -14.88
C GLY A 301 -16.24 3.55 -16.34
N VAL A 302 -15.86 2.39 -16.87
CA VAL A 302 -16.29 1.92 -18.19
C VAL A 302 -16.99 0.59 -17.98
N CYS A 303 -18.25 0.50 -18.43
CA CYS A 303 -19.03 -0.73 -18.39
C CYS A 303 -19.20 -1.28 -19.81
N ALA A 304 -18.94 -2.56 -19.99
CA ALA A 304 -19.31 -3.26 -21.22
C ALA A 304 -20.84 -3.35 -21.34
N GLU A 305 -21.36 -3.36 -22.57
CA GLU A 305 -22.80 -3.46 -22.84
C GLU A 305 -23.37 -4.84 -22.47
N ASP A 306 -22.55 -5.89 -22.62
CA ASP A 306 -22.87 -7.27 -22.28
C ASP A 306 -21.66 -7.99 -21.64
N ASP A 307 -21.84 -9.28 -21.32
CA ASP A 307 -20.84 -10.16 -20.73
C ASP A 307 -20.24 -11.17 -21.72
N ALA A 308 -20.36 -10.92 -23.04
CA ALA A 308 -19.82 -11.81 -24.07
C ALA A 308 -18.29 -11.90 -24.01
N VAL A 309 -17.62 -10.84 -23.54
CA VAL A 309 -16.16 -10.76 -23.35
C VAL A 309 -15.84 -10.64 -21.86
N ASP A 310 -14.95 -11.53 -21.38
CA ASP A 310 -14.48 -11.49 -19.98
C ASP A 310 -13.28 -10.52 -19.85
N TYR A 311 -13.57 -9.24 -19.62
CA TYR A 311 -12.56 -8.20 -19.39
C TYR A 311 -11.81 -8.32 -18.05
N SER A 312 -12.15 -9.29 -17.19
CA SER A 312 -11.47 -9.49 -15.90
C SER A 312 -10.14 -10.25 -16.00
N LYS A 313 -9.83 -10.84 -17.16
CA LYS A 313 -8.59 -11.56 -17.41
C LYS A 313 -7.38 -10.62 -17.43
N GLY A 314 -6.29 -11.05 -16.80
CA GLY A 314 -5.05 -10.27 -16.66
C GLY A 314 -4.75 -9.90 -15.20
N ILE A 315 -3.83 -8.95 -15.01
CA ILE A 315 -3.58 -8.30 -13.72
C ILE A 315 -4.41 -7.01 -13.60
N ALA A 316 -4.45 -6.34 -12.45
CA ALA A 316 -5.30 -5.16 -12.28
C ALA A 316 -4.91 -4.01 -13.23
N ILE A 317 -3.62 -3.67 -13.33
CA ILE A 317 -3.12 -2.65 -14.25
C ILE A 317 -1.99 -3.27 -15.08
N SER A 318 -2.26 -3.53 -16.36
CA SER A 318 -1.39 -4.33 -17.22
C SER A 318 -0.66 -3.54 -18.32
N SER A 319 -1.20 -2.38 -18.70
CA SER A 319 -0.64 -1.50 -19.72
C SER A 319 -1.00 -0.05 -19.48
N ILE A 320 -0.15 0.83 -20.00
CA ILE A 320 -0.22 2.28 -19.89
C ILE A 320 0.00 2.87 -21.29
N VAL A 321 -0.68 3.97 -21.59
CA VAL A 321 -0.40 4.80 -22.77
C VAL A 321 -0.21 6.24 -22.30
N HIS A 322 0.96 6.82 -22.59
CA HIS A 322 1.19 8.25 -22.40
C HIS A 322 0.47 8.99 -23.53
N THR A 323 -0.52 9.82 -23.20
CA THR A 323 -1.34 10.57 -24.18
C THR A 323 -0.71 11.91 -24.54
N ASP A 324 0.13 12.45 -23.66
CA ASP A 324 0.97 13.63 -23.86
C ASP A 324 2.16 13.60 -22.87
N ASP A 325 2.91 14.70 -22.76
CA ASP A 325 4.09 14.79 -21.90
C ASP A 325 3.74 14.68 -20.40
N HIS A 326 2.51 15.03 -20.03
CA HIS A 326 2.03 15.19 -18.66
C HIS A 326 0.89 14.24 -18.29
N SER A 327 0.27 13.58 -19.26
CA SER A 327 -0.91 12.73 -19.07
C SER A 327 -0.69 11.33 -19.62
N HIS A 328 -1.24 10.35 -18.92
CA HIS A 328 -1.33 8.96 -19.34
C HIS A 328 -2.65 8.40 -18.84
N PHE A 329 -3.09 7.30 -19.45
CA PHE A 329 -4.14 6.47 -18.87
C PHE A 329 -3.66 5.03 -18.77
N GLU A 330 -4.25 4.31 -17.83
CA GLU A 330 -3.98 2.91 -17.58
C GLU A 330 -5.30 2.15 -17.62
N ILE A 331 -5.28 0.93 -18.16
CA ILE A 331 -6.44 0.05 -17.99
C ILE A 331 -6.42 -0.53 -16.59
N VAL A 332 -7.52 -0.34 -15.87
CA VAL A 332 -7.70 -0.87 -14.51
C VAL A 332 -8.86 -1.85 -14.50
N ARG A 333 -8.64 -3.07 -14.01
CA ARG A 333 -9.67 -4.11 -13.88
C ARG A 333 -9.74 -4.70 -12.49
N TYR A 334 -10.93 -5.20 -12.15
CA TYR A 334 -11.16 -6.05 -11.00
C TYR A 334 -11.42 -7.49 -11.43
N GLY A 335 -11.22 -8.44 -10.52
CA GLY A 335 -11.50 -9.85 -10.78
C GLY A 335 -13.00 -10.12 -10.94
N LYS A 336 -13.34 -11.19 -11.67
CA LYS A 336 -14.72 -11.58 -11.99
C LYS A 336 -15.69 -11.46 -10.81
N GLY A 337 -16.83 -10.80 -11.05
CA GLY A 337 -17.90 -10.60 -10.07
C GLY A 337 -17.66 -9.44 -9.09
N SER A 338 -16.64 -8.62 -9.31
CA SER A 338 -16.33 -7.46 -8.48
C SER A 338 -17.10 -6.20 -8.91
N ASN A 339 -18.41 -6.22 -8.70
CA ASN A 339 -19.32 -5.19 -9.22
C ASN A 339 -19.68 -4.08 -8.22
N PHE A 340 -19.00 -3.96 -7.08
CA PHE A 340 -19.35 -2.95 -6.06
C PHE A 340 -19.43 -1.52 -6.62
N PHE A 341 -18.50 -1.15 -7.51
CA PHE A 341 -18.47 0.19 -8.09
C PHE A 341 -19.39 0.38 -9.29
N GLN A 342 -19.88 -0.69 -9.90
CA GLN A 342 -20.66 -0.63 -11.15
C GLN A 342 -21.88 0.32 -11.04
N PRO A 343 -22.69 0.30 -9.97
CA PRO A 343 -23.86 1.18 -9.86
C PRO A 343 -23.53 2.68 -9.74
N TYR A 344 -22.27 3.04 -9.47
CA TYR A 344 -21.85 4.44 -9.37
C TYR A 344 -21.47 5.04 -10.74
N PHE A 345 -21.41 4.21 -11.79
CA PHE A 345 -21.00 4.59 -13.14
C PHE A 345 -22.09 4.30 -14.20
N LEU A 346 -23.27 3.85 -13.76
CA LEU A 346 -24.50 3.75 -14.55
C LEU A 346 -25.40 4.93 -14.18
#